data_AF-D8E0H9-F1
#
_entry.id   AF-D8E0H9-F1
#
_cell.length_a   1.000
_cell.length_b   1.000
_cell.length_c   1.000
_cell.angle_alpha   90.00
_cell.angle_beta   90.00
_cell.angle_gamma   90.00
#
_symmetry.space_group_name_H-M   'P 1'
#
loop_
_entity.id
_entity.type
_entity.pdbx_description
1 polymer ?
#
loop_
_entity_poly.entity_id
_entity_poly.type
_entity_poly.pdbx_seq_one_letter_code
_entity_poly.pdbx_strand_id
1 'polypeptide(L)'
;MKNYILLTLIMLVKVGLVSKLSAQSTTPIESSILEVRYIVTHKSDKDMFVLRCGKNVSQYFSVGKLRDDSLRASPDPTVSQIPLNEMMEEAMHRDDPSKRRPSSPCHSDYLYWNLSVGKVSVYTSVFGSKYVIEEETPTMDWEIYEDSVRTIIGYECHKAVTKFRGREWAVWYADGIPVSLGPWKLNGLPGIILQAECDGYMKINACGIITSDLSPVTFYNFAEYKFQPVERKKLLKMKMNPNFYPANTKITPTMELE
;
A
#
# COMPACT_ATOMS: atom_id res chain seq x y z
N MET A 1 -0.31 -50.82 48.91
CA MET A 1 -1.41 -51.26 48.00
C MET A 1 -1.78 -50.05 47.15
N LYS A 2 -1.48 -50.05 45.84
CA LYS A 2 -2.46 -50.18 44.71
C LYS A 2 -3.63 -49.19 44.84
N ASN A 3 -4.07 -48.41 43.85
CA ASN A 3 -3.73 -48.23 42.43
C ASN A 3 -4.52 -47.00 41.94
N TYR A 4 -4.07 -46.44 40.82
CA TYR A 4 -4.68 -45.41 39.96
C TYR A 4 -6.15 -45.62 39.57
N ILE A 5 -6.81 -44.53 39.12
CA ILE A 5 -7.90 -44.35 38.11
C ILE A 5 -8.60 -43.03 38.50
N LEU A 6 -8.84 -41.99 37.69
CA LEU A 6 -8.82 -41.77 36.25
C LEU A 6 -8.95 -40.24 36.01
N LEU A 7 -8.27 -39.75 34.98
CA LEU A 7 -8.41 -38.43 34.40
C LEU A 7 -9.87 -38.08 34.04
N THR A 8 -10.33 -36.88 34.42
CA THR A 8 -11.10 -36.05 33.49
C THR A 8 -10.67 -34.60 33.63
N LEU A 9 -9.87 -34.22 32.64
CA LEU A 9 -9.45 -32.89 32.25
C LEU A 9 -10.69 -32.08 31.82
N ILE A 10 -11.22 -31.21 32.67
CA ILE A 10 -12.08 -30.10 32.19
C ILE A 10 -11.16 -28.91 31.98
N MET A 11 -10.51 -28.97 30.82
CA MET A 11 -9.95 -27.82 30.13
C MET A 11 -11.13 -26.92 29.76
N LEU A 12 -11.49 -25.96 30.62
CA LEU A 12 -12.33 -24.84 30.21
C LEU A 12 -11.45 -23.85 29.44
N VAL A 13 -11.15 -24.29 28.23
CA VAL A 13 -10.72 -23.48 27.10
C VAL A 13 -11.74 -22.37 26.93
N LYS A 14 -11.45 -21.19 27.50
CA LYS A 14 -12.08 -19.95 27.05
C LYS A 14 -11.43 -19.55 25.71
N VAL A 15 -11.75 -20.32 24.67
CA VAL A 15 -11.60 -19.89 23.27
C VAL A 15 -12.93 -19.26 22.84
N GLY A 16 -12.81 -18.16 22.12
CA GLY A 16 -13.91 -17.29 21.69
C GLY A 16 -13.85 -15.99 22.48
N LEU A 17 -12.80 -15.17 22.34
CA LEU A 17 -12.60 -14.33 21.16
C LEU A 17 -13.90 -13.65 20.70
N VAL A 18 -14.52 -12.89 21.59
CA VAL A 18 -15.26 -11.69 21.17
C VAL A 18 -14.38 -10.51 21.55
N SER A 19 -13.27 -10.34 20.82
CA SER A 19 -12.68 -9.02 20.72
C SER A 19 -13.75 -8.16 20.05
N LYS A 20 -14.39 -7.33 20.86
CA LYS A 20 -15.27 -6.24 20.46
C LYS A 20 -14.79 -5.69 19.12
N LEU A 21 -15.69 -5.58 18.13
CA LEU A 21 -15.45 -4.73 16.98
C LEU A 21 -15.12 -3.34 17.54
N SER A 22 -13.82 -3.05 17.69
CA SER A 22 -13.35 -1.70 17.66
C SER A 22 -13.85 -1.15 16.35
N ALA A 23 -14.58 -0.05 16.38
CA ALA A 23 -14.68 0.78 15.19
C ALA A 23 -13.25 0.93 14.67
N GLN A 24 -13.02 0.49 13.42
CA GLN A 24 -11.71 0.61 12.80
C GLN A 24 -11.58 2.08 12.42
N SER A 25 -11.22 2.96 13.34
CA SER A 25 -11.08 4.40 13.06
C SER A 25 -9.62 4.76 12.81
N THR A 26 -9.39 5.93 12.22
CA THR A 26 -8.03 6.45 12.03
C THR A 26 -7.28 6.50 13.37
N THR A 27 -6.19 5.74 13.49
CA THR A 27 -5.49 5.55 14.77
C THR A 27 -3.97 5.46 14.56
N PRO A 28 -3.16 6.26 15.29
CA PRO A 28 -1.71 6.10 15.31
C PRO A 28 -1.30 4.70 15.81
N ILE A 29 -0.37 4.05 15.11
CA ILE A 29 0.15 2.72 15.45
C ILE A 29 1.45 2.87 16.24
N GLU A 30 2.45 3.57 15.69
CA GLU A 30 3.73 3.83 16.34
C GLU A 30 4.44 5.03 15.72
N SER A 31 5.47 5.53 16.41
CA SER A 31 6.34 6.59 15.90
C SER A 31 7.10 6.14 14.66
N SER A 32 7.24 7.05 13.70
CA SER A 32 8.03 6.82 12.49
C SER A 32 9.50 7.13 12.73
N ILE A 33 10.37 6.40 12.03
CA ILE A 33 11.82 6.61 12.00
C ILE A 33 12.28 7.19 10.65
N LEU A 34 11.49 7.02 9.59
CA LEU A 34 11.82 7.43 8.23
C LEU A 34 10.55 7.62 7.40
N GLU A 35 10.52 8.65 6.57
CA GLU A 35 9.53 8.81 5.50
C GLU A 35 10.24 9.00 4.16
N VAL A 36 9.84 8.23 3.14
CA VAL A 36 10.26 8.41 1.75
C VAL A 36 9.06 8.76 0.90
N ARG A 37 9.18 9.85 0.14
CA ARG A 37 8.16 10.30 -0.81
C ARG A 37 8.54 9.88 -2.21
N TYR A 38 7.57 9.38 -2.96
CA TYR A 38 7.76 8.90 -4.32
C TYR A 38 6.82 9.61 -5.28
N ILE A 39 7.33 9.90 -6.47
CA ILE A 39 6.50 10.18 -7.64
C ILE A 39 6.35 8.88 -8.42
N VAL A 40 5.11 8.39 -8.47
CA VAL A 40 4.70 7.26 -9.30
C VAL A 40 4.21 7.82 -10.63
N THR A 41 4.76 7.33 -11.73
CA THR A 41 4.36 7.68 -13.09
C THR A 41 3.86 6.44 -13.82
N HIS A 42 2.64 6.51 -14.35
CA HIS A 42 2.04 5.47 -15.18
C HIS A 42 1.47 6.15 -16.44
N LYS A 43 2.07 5.87 -17.60
CA LYS A 43 1.83 6.62 -18.84
C LYS A 43 2.06 8.13 -18.63
N SER A 44 1.06 8.96 -18.91
CA SER A 44 1.10 10.41 -18.69
C SER A 44 0.76 10.83 -17.26
N ASP A 45 0.19 9.91 -16.47
CA ASP A 45 -0.39 10.24 -15.18
C ASP A 45 0.66 10.11 -14.08
N LYS A 46 0.54 10.98 -13.08
CA LYS A 46 1.46 11.05 -11.95
C LYS A 46 0.66 10.99 -10.65
N ASP A 47 1.26 10.37 -9.65
CA ASP A 47 0.73 10.27 -8.31
C ASP A 47 1.86 10.37 -7.29
N MET A 48 1.58 10.91 -6.12
CA MET A 48 2.54 11.01 -5.03
C MET A 48 2.22 9.97 -3.98
N PHE A 49 3.19 9.13 -3.66
CA PHE A 49 3.08 8.14 -2.60
C PHE A 49 4.05 8.43 -1.47
N VAL A 50 3.68 7.95 -0.28
CA VAL A 50 4.51 8.02 0.91
C VAL A 50 4.72 6.60 1.42
N LEU A 51 5.98 6.21 1.58
CA LEU A 51 6.39 5.11 2.45
C LEU A 51 6.79 5.70 3.79
N ARG A 52 6.09 5.34 4.85
CA ARG A 52 6.41 5.76 6.21
C ARG A 52 6.76 4.53 7.02
N CYS A 53 7.97 4.53 7.58
CA CYS A 53 8.55 3.40 8.29
C CYS A 53 8.60 3.73 9.78
N GLY A 54 7.98 2.88 10.60
CA GLY A 54 8.25 2.76 12.03
C GLY A 54 9.25 1.64 12.30
N LYS A 55 9.37 1.25 13.58
CA LYS A 55 10.28 0.18 13.99
C LYS A 55 9.74 -1.21 13.63
N ASN A 56 8.43 -1.42 13.77
CA ASN A 56 7.78 -2.71 13.62
C ASN A 56 6.71 -2.72 12.52
N VAL A 57 6.25 -1.54 12.10
CA VAL A 57 5.19 -1.37 11.13
C VAL A 57 5.61 -0.31 10.11
N SER A 58 5.31 -0.54 8.84
CA SER A 58 5.38 0.52 7.83
C SER A 58 4.07 0.63 7.07
N GLN A 59 3.89 1.76 6.40
CA GLN A 59 2.72 2.01 5.57
C GLN A 59 3.11 2.65 4.24
N TYR A 60 2.37 2.32 3.20
CA TYR A 60 2.51 2.88 1.87
C TYR A 60 1.14 3.29 1.31
N PHE A 61 1.02 4.55 0.87
CA PHE A 61 -0.28 5.12 0.46
C PHE A 61 -0.11 6.31 -0.50
N SER A 62 -1.11 6.56 -1.35
CA SER A 62 -1.19 7.77 -2.16
C SER A 62 -1.60 8.97 -1.30
N VAL A 63 -0.88 10.08 -1.44
CA VAL A 63 -1.18 11.36 -0.79
C VAL A 63 -2.52 11.90 -1.29
N GLY A 64 -2.79 11.77 -2.60
CA GLY A 64 -4.05 12.17 -3.19
C GLY A 64 -5.22 11.43 -2.56
N LYS A 65 -5.10 10.10 -2.41
CA LYS A 65 -6.12 9.27 -1.77
C LYS A 65 -6.34 9.62 -0.30
N LEU A 66 -5.26 9.84 0.45
CA LEU A 66 -5.33 10.23 1.85
C LEU A 66 -6.08 11.56 2.03
N ARG A 67 -5.72 12.56 1.22
CA ARG A 67 -6.38 13.88 1.21
C ARG A 67 -7.87 13.74 0.96
N ASP A 68 -8.20 13.00 -0.08
CA ASP A 68 -9.55 12.75 -0.53
C ASP A 68 -10.42 12.06 0.53
N ASP A 69 -9.91 11.04 1.20
CA ASP A 69 -10.62 10.36 2.28
C ASP A 69 -10.84 11.25 3.50
N SER A 70 -9.81 12.01 3.88
CA SER A 70 -9.89 12.96 4.99
C SER A 70 -10.94 14.03 4.72
N LEU A 71 -10.91 14.64 3.53
CA LEU A 71 -11.89 15.66 3.12
C LEU A 71 -13.31 15.09 3.11
N ARG A 72 -13.54 13.92 2.49
CA ARG A 72 -14.87 13.28 2.44
C ARG A 72 -15.44 12.95 3.82
N ALA A 73 -14.58 12.67 4.80
CA ALA A 73 -14.99 12.39 6.17
C ALA A 73 -15.24 13.66 7.01
N SER A 74 -14.96 14.85 6.46
CA SER A 74 -15.24 16.12 7.14
C SER A 74 -16.73 16.25 7.44
N PRO A 75 -17.11 16.70 8.66
CA PRO A 75 -18.50 17.02 8.98
C PRO A 75 -19.00 18.27 8.25
N ASP A 76 -18.09 19.09 7.71
CA ASP A 76 -18.43 20.28 6.92
C ASP A 76 -18.80 19.86 5.47
N PRO A 77 -20.05 20.10 5.02
CA PRO A 77 -20.48 19.77 3.66
C PRO A 77 -19.68 20.51 2.58
N THR A 78 -19.21 21.73 2.86
CA THR A 78 -18.41 22.50 1.89
C THR A 78 -17.06 21.85 1.64
N VAL A 79 -16.48 21.24 2.67
CA VAL A 79 -15.19 20.54 2.61
C VAL A 79 -15.35 19.12 2.04
N SER A 80 -16.37 18.39 2.47
CA SER A 80 -16.58 16.99 2.04
C SER A 80 -16.98 16.83 0.58
N GLN A 81 -17.54 17.87 -0.04
CA GLN A 81 -17.87 17.88 -1.47
C GLN A 81 -16.68 18.25 -2.37
N ILE A 82 -15.56 18.75 -1.84
CA ILE A 82 -14.38 19.16 -2.65
C ILE A 82 -13.92 18.03 -3.59
N PRO A 83 -13.69 16.78 -3.12
CA PRO A 83 -13.23 15.72 -4.01
C PRO A 83 -14.22 15.36 -5.13
N LEU A 84 -15.53 15.47 -4.85
CA LEU A 84 -16.57 15.22 -5.86
C LEU A 84 -16.57 16.33 -6.92
N ASN A 85 -16.48 17.58 -6.50
CA ASN A 85 -16.43 18.73 -7.41
C ASN A 85 -15.20 18.67 -8.31
N GLU A 86 -14.02 18.38 -7.76
CA GLU A 86 -12.79 18.22 -8.56
C GLU A 86 -12.90 17.05 -9.56
N MET A 87 -13.55 15.94 -9.16
CA MET A 87 -13.80 14.82 -10.08
C MET A 87 -14.72 15.22 -11.23
N MET A 88 -15.74 16.04 -10.96
CA MET A 88 -16.64 16.56 -11.99
C MET A 88 -15.92 17.52 -12.94
N GLU A 89 -15.10 18.43 -12.41
CA GLU A 89 -14.28 19.35 -13.20
C GLU A 89 -13.32 18.60 -14.14
N GLU A 90 -12.59 17.61 -13.63
CA GLU A 90 -11.74 16.73 -14.47
C GLU A 90 -12.56 16.04 -15.57
N ALA A 91 -13.75 15.53 -15.23
CA ALA A 91 -14.62 14.84 -16.18
C ALA A 91 -15.18 15.76 -17.27
N MET A 92 -15.32 17.06 -17.00
CA MET A 92 -15.72 18.10 -17.95
C MET A 92 -14.56 18.57 -18.83
N HIS A 93 -13.31 18.40 -18.37
CA HIS A 93 -12.10 18.88 -19.03
C HIS A 93 -11.10 17.75 -19.37
N ARG A 94 -11.60 16.63 -19.91
CA ARG A 94 -10.79 15.42 -20.17
C ARG A 94 -9.60 15.64 -21.10
N ASP A 95 -9.70 16.61 -22.00
CA ASP A 95 -8.66 16.95 -22.96
C ASP A 95 -7.61 17.92 -22.39
N ASP A 96 -7.81 18.47 -21.18
CA ASP A 96 -6.87 19.36 -20.50
C ASP A 96 -6.03 18.58 -19.46
N PRO A 97 -4.74 18.29 -19.74
CA PRO A 97 -3.89 17.58 -18.80
C PRO A 97 -3.68 18.30 -17.47
N SER A 98 -3.87 19.63 -17.41
CA SER A 98 -3.70 20.42 -16.18
C SER A 98 -4.82 20.20 -15.17
N LYS A 99 -5.96 19.65 -15.62
CA LYS A 99 -7.12 19.33 -14.79
C LYS A 99 -7.13 17.89 -14.29
N ARG A 100 -6.15 17.07 -14.70
CA ARG A 100 -6.08 15.67 -14.31
C ARG A 100 -5.77 15.52 -12.84
N ARG A 101 -6.52 14.64 -12.18
CA ARG A 101 -6.28 14.29 -10.79
C ARG A 101 -5.16 13.26 -10.69
N PRO A 102 -4.44 13.20 -9.56
CA PRO A 102 -3.45 12.16 -9.33
C PRO A 102 -4.07 10.78 -9.53
N SER A 103 -3.47 9.99 -10.42
CA SER A 103 -3.97 8.67 -10.77
C SER A 103 -2.82 7.76 -11.10
N SER A 104 -2.84 6.58 -10.49
CA SER A 104 -1.91 5.51 -10.79
C SER A 104 -2.51 4.17 -10.31
N PRO A 105 -2.03 3.03 -10.84
CA PRO A 105 -2.34 1.75 -10.26
C PRO A 105 -2.03 1.71 -8.75
N CYS A 106 -2.92 1.09 -7.96
CA CYS A 106 -2.89 1.09 -6.48
C CYS A 106 -3.10 2.45 -5.80
N HIS A 107 -3.50 3.52 -6.52
CA HIS A 107 -3.90 4.81 -5.91
C HIS A 107 -4.89 4.67 -4.74
N SER A 108 -5.85 3.75 -4.87
CA SER A 108 -6.92 3.57 -3.88
C SER A 108 -6.55 2.70 -2.68
N ASP A 109 -5.31 2.20 -2.63
CA ASP A 109 -4.89 1.19 -1.65
C ASP A 109 -4.12 1.85 -0.49
N TYR A 110 -4.40 1.41 0.74
CA TYR A 110 -3.51 1.59 1.89
C TYR A 110 -2.83 0.26 2.20
N LEU A 111 -1.51 0.24 2.12
CA LEU A 111 -0.71 -0.94 2.38
C LEU A 111 -0.01 -0.78 3.73
N TYR A 112 -0.02 -1.84 4.53
CA TYR A 112 0.65 -1.91 5.82
C TYR A 112 1.51 -3.16 5.89
N TRP A 113 2.76 -2.99 6.30
CA TRP A 113 3.65 -4.09 6.65
C TRP A 113 3.69 -4.22 8.16
N ASN A 114 3.37 -5.39 8.69
CA ASN A 114 3.67 -5.75 10.06
C ASN A 114 4.95 -6.60 10.08
N LEU A 115 6.08 -5.94 10.33
CA LEU A 115 7.42 -6.51 10.26
C LEU A 115 7.69 -7.51 11.39
N SER A 116 7.09 -7.29 12.57
CA SER A 116 7.27 -8.19 13.72
C SER A 116 6.51 -9.51 13.57
N VAL A 117 5.39 -9.49 12.86
CA VAL A 117 4.57 -10.68 12.59
C VAL A 117 4.87 -11.30 11.22
N GLY A 118 5.52 -10.57 10.31
CA GLY A 118 5.83 -11.04 8.96
C GLY A 118 4.61 -11.06 8.03
N LYS A 119 3.73 -10.04 8.14
CA LYS A 119 2.51 -9.95 7.33
C LYS A 119 2.39 -8.64 6.58
N VAL A 120 1.67 -8.69 5.47
CA VAL A 120 1.23 -7.53 4.69
C VAL A 120 -0.28 -7.47 4.63
N SER A 121 -0.84 -6.30 4.92
CA SER A 121 -2.27 -6.03 4.81
C SER A 121 -2.52 -4.92 3.79
N VAL A 122 -3.48 -5.12 2.90
CA VAL A 122 -3.89 -4.14 1.88
C VAL A 122 -5.36 -3.82 2.05
N TYR A 123 -5.65 -2.58 2.42
CA TYR A 123 -7.00 -2.03 2.53
C TYR A 123 -7.34 -1.31 1.24
N THR A 124 -8.43 -1.72 0.60
CA THR A 124 -8.78 -1.27 -0.75
C THR A 124 -10.29 -1.18 -0.91
N SER A 125 -10.72 -0.65 -2.06
CA SER A 125 -12.13 -0.61 -2.43
C SER A 125 -12.36 -1.11 -3.85
N VAL A 126 -13.46 -1.82 -4.03
CA VAL A 126 -13.92 -2.30 -5.33
C VAL A 126 -15.41 -1.99 -5.42
N PHE A 127 -15.81 -1.13 -6.35
CA PHE A 127 -17.19 -0.64 -6.54
C PHE A 127 -17.84 -0.13 -5.24
N GLY A 128 -17.12 0.72 -4.50
CA GLY A 128 -17.59 1.30 -3.22
C GLY A 128 -17.48 0.37 -2.01
N SER A 129 -17.49 -0.95 -2.23
CA SER A 129 -17.29 -1.95 -1.17
C SER A 129 -15.84 -1.95 -0.68
N LYS A 130 -15.64 -2.21 0.62
CA LYS A 130 -14.35 -2.09 1.32
C LYS A 130 -13.82 -3.46 1.68
N TYR A 131 -12.57 -3.72 1.30
CA TYR A 131 -11.94 -5.02 1.48
C TYR A 131 -10.56 -4.90 2.11
N VAL A 132 -10.18 -5.93 2.86
CA VAL A 132 -8.81 -6.13 3.34
C VAL A 132 -8.28 -7.46 2.82
N ILE A 133 -7.08 -7.43 2.24
CA ILE A 133 -6.28 -8.61 1.97
C ILE A 133 -5.24 -8.70 3.07
N GLU A 134 -5.03 -9.88 3.64
CA GLU A 134 -3.89 -10.17 4.51
C GLU A 134 -3.12 -11.35 3.93
N GLU A 135 -1.81 -11.21 3.82
CA GLU A 135 -0.90 -12.24 3.33
C GLU A 135 0.35 -12.29 4.21
N GLU A 136 1.05 -13.41 4.19
CA GLU A 136 2.43 -13.48 4.67
C GLU A 136 3.32 -12.56 3.82
N THR A 137 4.38 -12.04 4.43
CA THR A 137 5.35 -11.19 3.74
C THR A 137 5.92 -11.93 2.53
N PRO A 138 5.70 -11.46 1.28
CA PRO A 138 6.29 -12.08 0.11
C PRO A 138 7.81 -11.97 0.16
N THR A 139 8.47 -13.08 -0.11
CA THR A 139 9.90 -13.14 -0.43
C THR A 139 10.10 -12.88 -1.91
N MET A 140 11.14 -12.12 -2.26
CA MET A 140 11.54 -11.85 -3.63
C MET A 140 12.97 -12.34 -3.83
N ASP A 141 13.18 -13.13 -4.88
CA ASP A 141 14.51 -13.56 -5.28
C ASP A 141 15.14 -12.45 -6.13
N TRP A 142 16.04 -11.68 -5.52
CA TRP A 142 16.71 -10.56 -6.18
C TRP A 142 18.00 -11.00 -6.86
N GLU A 143 18.15 -10.60 -8.12
CA GLU A 143 19.44 -10.60 -8.82
C GLU A 143 20.10 -9.23 -8.61
N ILE A 144 21.21 -9.19 -7.89
CA ILE A 144 21.92 -7.95 -7.55
C ILE A 144 23.04 -7.69 -8.58
N TYR A 145 23.12 -6.46 -9.05
CA TYR A 145 24.11 -6.00 -10.02
C TYR A 145 25.01 -4.95 -9.36
N GLU A 146 26.04 -5.42 -8.67
CA GLU A 146 26.95 -4.58 -7.85
C GLU A 146 27.61 -3.45 -8.66
N ASP A 147 28.03 -3.74 -9.91
CA ASP A 147 28.69 -2.77 -10.79
C ASP A 147 27.73 -1.70 -11.36
N SER A 148 26.41 -1.89 -11.21
CA SER A 148 25.40 -0.98 -11.74
C SER A 148 24.94 0.02 -10.68
N VAL A 149 25.79 1.02 -10.45
CA VAL A 149 25.60 2.07 -9.44
C VAL A 149 24.97 3.34 -10.01
N ARG A 150 24.10 4.00 -9.25
CA ARG A 150 23.57 5.35 -9.53
C ARG A 150 23.43 6.16 -8.26
N THR A 151 23.59 7.47 -8.36
CA THR A 151 23.23 8.38 -7.26
C THR A 151 21.76 8.82 -7.39
N ILE A 152 20.95 8.56 -6.37
CA ILE A 152 19.54 8.95 -6.32
C ILE A 152 19.34 9.77 -5.05
N ILE A 153 18.85 11.01 -5.20
CA ILE A 153 18.63 11.97 -4.11
C ILE A 153 19.79 12.07 -3.10
N GLY A 154 21.03 11.95 -3.59
CA GLY A 154 22.26 12.05 -2.80
C GLY A 154 22.81 10.74 -2.24
N TYR A 155 22.15 9.60 -2.48
CA TYR A 155 22.59 8.29 -2.01
C TYR A 155 23.11 7.44 -3.16
N GLU A 156 24.23 6.76 -2.93
CA GLU A 156 24.68 5.69 -3.80
C GLU A 156 23.68 4.52 -3.76
N CYS A 157 23.29 4.03 -4.92
CA CYS A 157 22.30 2.98 -5.05
C CYS A 157 22.76 1.90 -6.03
N HIS A 158 22.58 0.64 -5.64
CA HIS A 158 22.88 -0.53 -6.48
C HIS A 158 21.61 -1.03 -7.16
N LYS A 159 21.76 -1.54 -8.37
CA LYS A 159 20.65 -2.11 -9.13
C LYS A 159 20.36 -3.54 -8.64
N ALA A 160 19.08 -3.86 -8.52
CA ALA A 160 18.60 -5.23 -8.40
C ALA A 160 17.42 -5.49 -9.34
N VAL A 161 17.24 -6.74 -9.76
CA VAL A 161 16.13 -7.16 -10.62
C VAL A 161 15.40 -8.36 -10.02
N THR A 162 14.08 -8.41 -10.13
CA THR A 162 13.30 -9.59 -9.76
C THR A 162 12.05 -9.73 -10.62
N LYS A 163 11.45 -10.93 -10.62
CA LYS A 163 10.12 -11.18 -11.17
C LYS A 163 9.13 -11.36 -10.02
N PHE A 164 8.20 -10.43 -9.90
CA PHE A 164 7.23 -10.44 -8.81
C PHE A 164 5.83 -10.10 -9.32
N ARG A 165 4.84 -10.93 -8.93
CA ARG A 165 3.41 -10.80 -9.30
C ARG A 165 3.19 -10.63 -10.81
N GLY A 166 3.90 -11.44 -11.59
CA GLY A 166 3.80 -11.48 -13.05
C GLY A 166 4.47 -10.31 -13.78
N ARG A 167 5.27 -9.49 -13.08
CA ARG A 167 6.00 -8.35 -13.65
C ARG A 167 7.49 -8.45 -13.35
N GLU A 168 8.29 -7.91 -14.25
CA GLU A 168 9.72 -7.72 -14.04
C GLU A 168 9.98 -6.33 -13.46
N TRP A 169 10.77 -6.28 -12.40
CA TRP A 169 11.09 -5.08 -11.66
C TRP A 169 12.58 -4.85 -11.68
N ALA A 170 13.01 -3.72 -12.21
CA ALA A 170 14.35 -3.20 -11.99
C ALA A 170 14.28 -2.12 -10.91
N VAL A 171 15.09 -2.25 -9.87
CA VAL A 171 15.11 -1.32 -8.74
C VAL A 171 16.51 -0.82 -8.45
N TRP A 172 16.60 0.31 -7.77
CA TRP A 172 17.83 0.84 -7.20
C TRP A 172 17.64 1.07 -5.71
N TYR A 173 18.47 0.42 -4.90
CA TYR A 173 18.40 0.48 -3.44
C TYR A 173 19.67 1.09 -2.83
N ALA A 174 19.51 1.82 -1.74
CA ALA A 174 20.60 2.44 -0.98
C ALA A 174 20.81 1.67 0.33
N ASP A 175 21.89 0.89 0.42
CA ASP A 175 22.31 0.17 1.63
C ASP A 175 22.79 1.10 2.76
N GLY A 176 23.23 2.32 2.42
CA GLY A 176 23.50 3.39 3.38
C GLY A 176 22.27 3.82 4.21
N ILE A 177 21.06 3.42 3.82
CA ILE A 177 19.84 3.52 4.64
C ILE A 177 19.35 2.08 4.89
N PRO A 178 19.70 1.45 6.03
CA PRO A 178 19.50 0.02 6.28
C PRO A 178 18.04 -0.29 6.68
N VAL A 179 17.10 0.06 5.81
CA VAL A 179 15.67 -0.22 5.93
C VAL A 179 15.27 -1.06 4.73
N SER A 180 15.04 -2.36 4.95
CA SER A 180 14.73 -3.36 3.91
C SER A 180 13.29 -3.24 3.36
N LEU A 181 12.92 -2.05 2.90
CA LEU A 181 11.59 -1.73 2.38
C LEU A 181 11.72 -0.89 1.09
N GLY A 182 10.59 -0.75 0.40
CA GLY A 182 10.52 0.00 -0.85
C GLY A 182 9.10 0.44 -1.15
N PRO A 183 8.90 1.14 -2.28
CA PRO A 183 7.57 1.49 -2.72
C PRO A 183 6.74 0.24 -3.01
N TRP A 184 5.43 0.34 -2.76
CA TRP A 184 4.47 -0.74 -2.95
C TRP A 184 4.80 -1.97 -2.10
N LYS A 185 5.00 -3.14 -2.74
CA LYS A 185 5.26 -4.43 -2.10
C LYS A 185 6.73 -4.83 -2.16
N LEU A 186 7.60 -4.02 -2.78
CA LEU A 186 9.01 -4.34 -2.99
C LEU A 186 9.77 -4.24 -1.65
N ASN A 187 10.44 -5.33 -1.26
CA ASN A 187 11.18 -5.45 0.00
C ASN A 187 12.37 -6.41 -0.14
N GLY A 188 13.13 -6.62 0.94
CA GLY A 188 14.06 -7.76 1.05
C GLY A 188 15.49 -7.49 0.57
N LEU A 189 15.77 -6.27 0.10
CA LEU A 189 17.13 -5.81 -0.19
C LEU A 189 17.80 -5.27 1.08
N PRO A 190 19.14 -5.20 1.17
CA PRO A 190 19.84 -4.79 2.39
C PRO A 190 19.66 -3.29 2.73
N GLY A 191 19.04 -2.52 1.83
CA GLY A 191 18.72 -1.11 2.03
C GLY A 191 17.40 -0.71 1.39
N ILE A 192 17.07 0.58 1.54
CA ILE A 192 15.80 1.11 1.06
C ILE A 192 15.78 1.27 -0.46
N ILE A 193 14.70 0.86 -1.10
CA ILE A 193 14.52 1.03 -2.54
C ILE A 193 14.11 2.48 -2.83
N LEU A 194 14.96 3.25 -3.50
CA LEU A 194 14.71 4.64 -3.86
C LEU A 194 14.14 4.82 -5.27
N GLN A 195 14.31 3.82 -6.13
CA GLN A 195 13.71 3.82 -7.46
C GLN A 195 13.26 2.42 -7.85
N ALA A 196 12.12 2.33 -8.53
CA ALA A 196 11.63 1.10 -9.13
C ALA A 196 11.06 1.37 -10.52
N GLU A 197 11.29 0.46 -11.45
CA GLU A 197 10.79 0.49 -12.81
C GLU A 197 10.21 -0.88 -13.15
N CYS A 198 8.94 -0.89 -13.55
CA CYS A 198 8.33 -2.02 -14.25
C CYS A 198 8.27 -1.64 -15.73
N ASP A 199 9.04 -2.34 -16.54
CA ASP A 199 9.23 -2.00 -17.96
C ASP A 199 7.89 -1.83 -18.70
N GLY A 200 7.83 -0.78 -19.53
CA GLY A 200 6.65 -0.40 -20.30
C GLY A 200 5.39 -0.02 -19.51
N TYR A 201 5.44 -0.01 -18.17
CA TYR A 201 4.25 0.11 -17.33
C TYR A 201 4.32 1.26 -16.32
N MET A 202 5.30 1.24 -15.41
CA MET A 202 5.34 2.21 -14.30
C MET A 202 6.77 2.54 -13.88
N LYS A 203 6.99 3.79 -13.51
CA LYS A 203 8.21 4.27 -12.84
C LYS A 203 7.85 4.85 -11.48
N ILE A 204 8.64 4.52 -10.46
CA ILE A 204 8.49 5.02 -9.10
C ILE A 204 9.82 5.59 -8.69
N ASN A 205 9.88 6.90 -8.46
CA ASN A 205 11.13 7.60 -8.13
C ASN A 205 10.98 8.32 -6.79
N ALA A 206 11.90 8.08 -5.86
CA ALA A 206 11.97 8.85 -4.64
C ALA A 206 12.27 10.32 -4.97
N CYS A 207 11.51 11.22 -4.36
CA CYS A 207 11.66 12.66 -4.50
C CYS A 207 11.95 13.37 -3.17
N GLY A 208 12.04 12.62 -2.07
CA GLY A 208 12.41 13.16 -0.77
C GLY A 208 12.53 12.08 0.30
N ILE A 209 13.47 12.28 1.21
CA ILE A 209 13.68 11.49 2.42
C ILE A 209 13.57 12.45 3.61
N ILE A 210 12.82 12.06 4.62
CA ILE A 210 12.55 12.88 5.81
C ILE A 210 12.81 12.02 7.05
N THR A 211 13.54 12.59 8.01
CA THR A 211 13.96 11.92 9.26
C THR A 211 13.63 12.71 10.53
N SER A 212 13.16 13.96 10.40
CA SER A 212 12.66 14.79 11.51
C SER A 212 11.20 15.14 11.30
N ASP A 213 10.51 15.53 12.39
CA ASP A 213 9.13 16.03 12.37
C ASP A 213 8.14 15.10 11.67
N LEU A 214 8.37 13.79 11.86
CA LEU A 214 7.59 12.75 11.20
C LEU A 214 6.22 12.59 11.85
N SER A 215 5.19 12.50 11.01
CA SER A 215 3.91 11.93 11.44
C SER A 215 4.09 10.46 11.82
N PRO A 216 3.33 9.91 12.78
CA PRO A 216 3.40 8.49 13.12
C PRO A 216 2.90 7.61 11.98
N VAL A 217 3.32 6.34 11.99
CA VAL A 217 2.62 5.29 11.26
C VAL A 217 1.21 5.23 11.82
N THR A 218 0.21 5.36 10.96
CA THR A 218 -1.20 5.57 11.28
C THR A 218 -2.06 4.67 10.42
N PHE A 219 -2.89 3.85 11.05
CA PHE A 219 -3.98 3.20 10.36
C PHE A 219 -5.00 4.25 9.92
N TYR A 220 -5.30 4.37 8.63
CA TYR A 220 -6.22 5.36 8.11
C TYR A 220 -7.58 4.73 7.79
N ASN A 221 -8.62 5.18 8.50
CA ASN A 221 -10.00 4.82 8.22
C ASN A 221 -10.96 5.91 8.72
N PHE A 222 -10.95 7.05 8.02
CA PHE A 222 -11.64 8.27 8.45
C PHE A 222 -13.16 8.12 8.57
N ALA A 223 -13.76 7.26 7.75
CA ALA A 223 -15.21 7.03 7.74
C ALA A 223 -15.61 5.72 8.45
N GLU A 224 -14.71 5.16 9.27
CA GLU A 224 -14.95 3.95 10.08
C GLU A 224 -15.51 2.78 9.28
N TYR A 225 -15.02 2.62 8.04
CA TYR A 225 -15.47 1.54 7.16
C TYR A 225 -15.23 0.17 7.79
N LYS A 226 -16.19 -0.74 7.60
CA LYS A 226 -16.00 -2.16 7.91
C LYS A 226 -15.37 -2.86 6.71
N PHE A 227 -14.09 -3.19 6.80
CA PHE A 227 -13.38 -3.91 5.75
C PHE A 227 -13.69 -5.41 5.82
N GLN A 228 -14.09 -5.97 4.68
CA GLN A 228 -14.35 -7.40 4.56
C GLN A 228 -13.06 -8.13 4.16
N PRO A 229 -12.64 -9.18 4.89
CA PRO A 229 -11.53 -10.01 4.47
C PRO A 229 -11.80 -10.65 3.10
N VAL A 230 -10.80 -10.65 2.24
CA VAL A 230 -10.88 -11.29 0.93
C VAL A 230 -9.52 -11.82 0.51
N GLU A 231 -9.52 -12.96 -0.17
CA GLU A 231 -8.31 -13.48 -0.80
C GLU A 231 -7.88 -12.59 -1.97
N ARG A 232 -6.57 -12.38 -2.09
CA ARG A 232 -5.96 -11.57 -3.16
C ARG A 232 -6.45 -11.95 -4.56
N LYS A 233 -6.40 -13.24 -4.91
CA LYS A 233 -6.84 -13.73 -6.24
C LYS A 233 -8.31 -13.43 -6.51
N LYS A 234 -9.16 -13.56 -5.49
CA LYS A 234 -10.60 -13.24 -5.58
C LYS A 234 -10.80 -11.74 -5.82
N LEU A 235 -10.07 -10.87 -5.12
CA LEU A 235 -10.13 -9.43 -5.33
C LEU A 235 -9.66 -9.03 -6.75
N LEU A 236 -8.57 -9.63 -7.25
CA LEU A 236 -8.07 -9.35 -8.61
C LEU A 236 -9.12 -9.70 -9.67
N LYS A 237 -9.77 -10.87 -9.54
CA LYS A 237 -10.88 -11.25 -10.43
C LYS A 237 -12.05 -10.28 -10.36
N MET A 238 -12.39 -9.77 -9.17
CA MET A 238 -13.43 -8.74 -9.01
C MET A 238 -13.06 -7.43 -9.72
N LYS A 239 -11.82 -6.96 -9.57
CA LYS A 239 -11.30 -5.74 -10.22
C LYS A 239 -11.28 -5.87 -11.75
N MET A 240 -11.13 -7.07 -12.28
CA MET A 240 -11.06 -7.31 -13.74
C MET A 240 -12.39 -7.73 -14.36
N ASN A 241 -13.47 -7.86 -13.57
CA ASN A 241 -14.74 -8.33 -14.10
C ASN A 241 -15.44 -7.21 -14.91
N PRO A 242 -15.65 -7.40 -16.23
CA PRO A 242 -16.20 -6.37 -17.11
C PRO A 242 -17.65 -5.99 -16.77
N ASN A 243 -18.41 -6.88 -16.11
CA ASN A 243 -19.82 -6.64 -15.79
C ASN A 243 -20.02 -5.48 -14.80
N PHE A 244 -18.98 -5.08 -14.10
CA PHE A 244 -19.04 -3.94 -13.18
C PHE A 244 -18.65 -2.60 -13.81
N TYR A 245 -18.28 -2.60 -15.09
CA TYR A 245 -17.87 -1.40 -15.81
C TYR A 245 -18.88 -1.08 -16.92
N PRO A 246 -19.11 0.22 -17.22
CA PRO A 246 -19.85 0.61 -18.42
C PRO A 246 -19.22 0.01 -19.68
N ALA A 247 -20.05 -0.25 -20.70
CA ALA A 247 -19.58 -0.75 -21.99
C ALA A 247 -18.46 0.15 -22.56
N ASN A 248 -17.45 -0.46 -23.18
CA ASN A 248 -16.27 0.21 -23.76
C ASN A 248 -15.31 0.89 -22.74
N THR A 249 -15.42 0.59 -21.45
CA THR A 249 -14.45 1.06 -20.46
C THR A 249 -13.08 0.45 -20.74
N LYS A 250 -12.06 1.30 -20.94
CA LYS A 250 -10.66 0.87 -21.02
C LYS A 250 -10.16 0.58 -19.60
N ILE A 251 -9.99 -0.70 -19.28
CA ILE A 251 -9.47 -1.13 -17.98
C ILE A 251 -7.93 -1.00 -17.99
N THR A 252 -7.39 -0.23 -17.05
CA THR A 252 -5.94 -0.21 -16.81
C THR A 252 -5.52 -1.56 -16.24
N PRO A 253 -4.49 -2.23 -16.81
CA PRO A 253 -3.96 -3.47 -16.24
C PRO A 253 -3.63 -3.29 -14.76
N THR A 254 -3.91 -4.30 -13.94
CA THR A 254 -3.63 -4.28 -12.51
C THR A 254 -2.12 -4.32 -12.24
N MET A 255 -1.67 -3.75 -11.10
CA MET A 255 -0.27 -3.90 -10.65
C MET A 255 0.15 -5.36 -10.54
N GLU A 256 -0.74 -6.23 -10.10
CA GLU A 256 -0.49 -7.66 -10.01
C GLU A 256 -1.16 -8.36 -11.19
N LEU A 257 -0.38 -9.16 -11.93
CA LEU A 257 -0.88 -10.06 -12.97
C LEU A 257 -1.04 -11.46 -12.35
N GLU A 258 -2.08 -12.20 -12.73
CA GLU A 258 -2.45 -13.49 -12.12
C GLU A 258 -1.32 -14.54 -12.11
#